data_AF-X1T2H6-F1
#
_entry.id   AF-X1T2H6-F1
#
_cell.length_a   1.000
_cell.length_b   1.000
_cell.length_c   1.000
_cell.angle_alpha   90.00
_cell.angle_beta   90.00
_cell.angle_gamma   90.00
#
_symmetry.space_group_name_H-M   'P 1'
#
loop_
_entity.id
_entity.type
_entity.pdbx_description
1 polymer ?
#
loop_
_entity_poly.entity_id
_entity_poly.type
_entity_poly.pdbx_seq_one_letter_code
_entity_poly.pdbx_strand_id
1 'polypeptide(L)'
;MFLIEDDQQGWIYHNSYIIADNNEAFVLETADKWWIVETVKEIRSISNNLSIRGKGDMRRKGIIQHAIEKGYCKDDDDFDFAMIFSDPQIPNSFSPELRDGCTLNMLKENRKIITPSLMM
;
A
#
# COMPACT_ATOMS: atom_id res chain seq x y z
N MET A 1 -0.12 7.76 -19.15
CA MET A 1 -0.35 6.68 -20.12
C MET A 1 0.64 5.57 -19.79
N PHE A 2 0.24 4.63 -18.95
CA PHE A 2 1.06 3.48 -18.62
C PHE A 2 1.00 2.50 -19.81
N LEU A 3 2.12 2.30 -20.49
CA LEU A 3 2.26 1.24 -21.49
C LEU A 3 2.55 -0.06 -20.73
N ILE A 4 1.49 -0.78 -20.40
CA ILE A 4 1.56 -2.17 -19.95
C ILE A 4 1.83 -3.02 -21.20
N GLU A 5 3.08 -3.39 -21.41
CA GLU A 5 3.44 -4.52 -22.26
C GLU A 5 3.60 -5.75 -21.37
N ASP A 6 2.51 -6.49 -21.18
CA ASP A 6 2.54 -7.92 -20.91
C ASP A 6 1.21 -8.53 -21.41
N ASP A 7 1.33 -9.49 -22.31
CA ASP A 7 0.28 -10.09 -23.15
C ASP A 7 -0.56 -11.11 -22.36
N GLN A 8 -1.16 -10.66 -21.25
CA GLN A 8 -2.22 -11.39 -20.56
C GLN A 8 -3.44 -10.49 -20.41
N GLN A 9 -4.40 -10.69 -21.31
CA GLN A 9 -5.70 -10.03 -21.34
C GLN A 9 -6.62 -10.55 -20.20
N GLY A 10 -6.16 -10.42 -18.96
CA GLY A 10 -6.91 -10.73 -17.74
C GLY A 10 -7.20 -9.45 -16.97
N TRP A 11 -8.30 -9.42 -16.23
CA TRP A 11 -8.59 -8.32 -15.31
C TRP A 11 -7.57 -8.36 -14.18
N ILE A 12 -6.68 -7.37 -14.14
CA ILE A 12 -5.71 -7.22 -13.06
C ILE A 12 -6.39 -6.40 -11.97
N TYR A 13 -6.65 -7.04 -10.83
CA TYR A 13 -7.23 -6.36 -9.67
C TYR A 13 -6.15 -6.12 -8.62
N HIS A 14 -5.93 -4.86 -8.29
CA HIS A 14 -5.04 -4.43 -7.21
C HIS A 14 -5.82 -4.49 -5.91
N ASN A 15 -5.30 -5.20 -4.92
CA ASN A 15 -5.97 -5.39 -3.63
C ASN A 15 -5.03 -5.11 -2.48
N SER A 16 -5.61 -4.66 -1.38
CA SER A 16 -4.97 -4.59 -0.07
C SER A 16 -5.61 -5.65 0.83
N TYR A 17 -4.78 -6.45 1.49
CA TYR A 17 -5.18 -7.50 2.41
C TYR A 17 -4.60 -7.23 3.79
N ILE A 18 -5.40 -7.51 4.83
CA ILE A 18 -4.92 -7.56 6.21
C ILE A 18 -4.74 -9.03 6.56
N ILE A 19 -3.56 -9.37 7.07
CA ILE A 19 -3.23 -10.72 7.55
C ILE A 19 -2.78 -10.54 9.00
N ALA A 20 -3.45 -11.20 9.93
CA ALA A 20 -3.13 -11.04 11.35
C ALA A 20 -3.36 -12.34 12.12
N ASP A 21 -2.55 -12.54 13.15
CA ASP A 21 -2.76 -13.54 14.20
C ASP A 21 -2.70 -12.87 15.59
N ASN A 22 -2.49 -13.66 16.64
CA ASN A 22 -2.43 -13.16 18.01
C ASN A 22 -1.10 -12.44 18.37
N ASN A 23 -0.08 -12.54 17.54
CA ASN A 23 1.26 -12.00 17.79
C ASN A 23 1.58 -10.81 16.88
N GLU A 24 1.14 -10.86 15.62
CA GLU A 24 1.52 -9.88 14.61
C GLU A 24 0.43 -9.65 13.57
N ALA A 25 0.57 -8.53 12.86
CA ALA A 25 -0.31 -8.15 11.77
C ALA A 25 0.48 -7.53 10.62
N PHE A 26 -0.03 -7.72 9.42
CA PHE A 26 0.57 -7.29 8.17
C PHE A 26 -0.48 -6.67 7.25
N VAL A 27 -0.04 -5.72 6.44
CA VAL A 27 -0.76 -5.30 5.23
C VAL A 27 0.01 -5.79 4.02
N LEU A 28 -0.68 -6.50 3.13
CA LEU A 28 -0.17 -6.94 1.82
C LEU A 28 -0.90 -6.13 0.75
N GLU A 29 -0.16 -5.47 -0.14
CA GLU A 29 -0.73 -4.78 -1.30
C GLU A 29 -0.21 -5.38 -2.59
N THR A 30 -1.09 -5.53 -3.59
CA THR A 30 -0.77 -6.12 -4.90
C THR A 30 -0.93 -5.13 -6.03
N ALA A 31 -0.01 -5.17 -6.99
CA ALA A 31 -0.03 -4.38 -8.21
C ALA A 31 0.39 -5.25 -9.41
N ASP A 32 -0.57 -5.74 -10.18
CA ASP A 32 -0.34 -6.77 -11.20
C ASP A 32 0.34 -8.00 -10.59
N LYS A 33 1.48 -8.43 -11.13
CA LYS A 33 2.29 -9.52 -10.61
C LYS A 33 3.10 -9.10 -9.38
N TRP A 34 3.19 -7.81 -9.10
CA TRP A 34 3.98 -7.27 -7.99
C TRP A 34 3.20 -7.26 -6.68
N TRP A 35 3.95 -7.35 -5.59
CA TRP A 35 3.39 -7.25 -4.25
C TRP A 35 4.42 -6.74 -3.27
N ILE A 36 3.91 -6.13 -2.20
CA ILE A 36 4.67 -5.57 -1.09
C ILE A 36 3.93 -5.85 0.22
N VAL A 37 4.68 -6.01 1.31
CA VAL A 37 4.14 -6.23 2.66
C VAL A 37 4.74 -5.23 3.64
N GLU A 38 3.90 -4.69 4.51
CA GLU A 38 4.26 -3.87 5.66
C GLU A 38 3.83 -4.60 6.94
N THR A 39 4.73 -4.69 7.92
CA THR A 39 4.42 -5.17 9.27
C THR A 39 3.76 -4.05 10.05
N VAL A 40 2.55 -4.28 10.55
CA VAL A 40 1.81 -3.31 11.35
C VAL A 40 2.42 -3.24 12.74
N LYS A 41 2.99 -2.08 13.10
CA LYS A 41 3.64 -1.88 14.41
C LYS A 41 2.67 -1.44 15.51
N GLU A 42 1.65 -0.66 15.16
CA GLU A 42 0.69 -0.15 16.14
C GLU A 42 -0.73 -0.09 15.56
N ILE A 43 -0.91 0.70 14.50
CA ILE A 43 -2.21 0.92 13.87
C ILE A 43 -2.04 0.95 12.36
N ARG A 44 -3.07 0.49 11.65
CA ARG A 44 -3.15 0.62 10.20
C ARG A 44 -4.61 0.67 9.75
N SER A 45 -4.87 1.45 8.72
CA SER A 45 -6.13 1.45 7.97
C SER A 45 -5.81 1.17 6.51
N ILE A 46 -6.70 0.48 5.80
CA ILE A 46 -6.61 0.27 4.35
C ILE A 46 -7.84 0.85 3.65
N SER A 47 -7.68 1.15 2.38
CA SER A 47 -8.68 1.78 1.52
C SER A 47 -8.62 1.14 0.13
N ASN A 48 -9.26 1.75 -0.85
CA ASN A 48 -9.16 1.38 -2.26
C ASN A 48 -7.85 1.90 -2.88
N ASN A 49 -7.15 2.82 -2.22
CA ASN A 49 -5.84 3.29 -2.66
C ASN A 49 -4.74 2.40 -2.08
N LEU A 50 -3.71 2.16 -2.90
CA LEU A 50 -2.43 1.69 -2.39
C LEU A 50 -1.88 2.70 -1.39
N SER A 51 -1.17 2.21 -0.38
CA SER A 51 -0.82 3.04 0.78
C SER A 51 0.54 2.69 1.39
N ILE A 52 1.12 1.53 1.05
CA ILE A 52 2.48 1.18 1.51
C ILE A 52 3.48 2.03 0.72
N ARG A 53 4.01 3.05 1.39
CA ARG A 53 5.05 3.93 0.84
C ARG A 53 6.41 3.24 0.90
N GLY A 54 7.29 3.62 -0.02
CA GLY A 54 8.64 3.06 -0.06
C GLY A 54 8.69 1.60 -0.52
N LYS A 55 9.66 0.85 0.01
CA LYS A 55 9.92 -0.55 -0.36
C LYS A 55 9.28 -1.60 0.54
N GLY A 56 8.68 -1.21 1.67
CA GLY A 56 8.06 -2.14 2.63
C GLY A 56 9.06 -3.09 3.31
N ASP A 57 8.55 -4.01 4.11
CA ASP A 57 9.37 -4.99 4.85
C ASP A 57 9.68 -6.21 3.99
N MET A 58 8.71 -6.67 3.21
CA MET A 58 8.87 -7.77 2.25
C MET A 58 8.27 -7.36 0.91
N ARG A 59 8.80 -7.92 -0.18
CA ARG A 59 8.39 -7.56 -1.54
C ARG A 59 8.75 -8.64 -2.53
N ARG A 60 8.04 -8.67 -3.66
CA ARG A 60 8.41 -9.55 -4.79
C ARG A 60 9.82 -9.21 -5.28
N LYS A 61 10.68 -10.22 -5.40
CA LYS A 61 12.04 -10.08 -5.94
C LYS A 61 11.99 -9.45 -7.35
N GLY A 62 12.88 -8.48 -7.59
CA GLY A 62 13.05 -7.81 -8.88
C GLY A 62 12.15 -6.60 -9.11
N ILE A 63 11.20 -6.30 -8.23
CA ILE A 63 10.27 -5.16 -8.39
C ILE A 63 10.98 -3.81 -8.53
N ILE A 64 12.02 -3.56 -7.73
CA ILE A 64 12.75 -2.28 -7.72
C ILE A 64 13.58 -2.15 -9.00
N GLN A 65 14.30 -3.20 -9.39
CA GLN A 65 15.04 -3.24 -10.64
C GLN A 65 14.12 -3.00 -11.85
N HIS A 66 12.95 -3.62 -11.86
CA HIS A 66 11.93 -3.39 -12.89
C HIS A 66 11.46 -1.94 -12.93
N ALA A 67 11.21 -1.32 -11.77
CA ALA A 67 10.81 0.08 -11.68
C ALA A 67 11.91 1.02 -12.19
N ILE A 68 13.18 0.76 -11.87
CA ILE A 68 14.32 1.52 -12.39
C ILE A 68 14.44 1.36 -13.92
N GLU A 69 14.35 0.13 -14.45
CA GLU A 69 14.41 -0.15 -15.88
C GLU A 69 13.28 0.52 -16.68
N LYS A 70 12.09 0.65 -16.07
CA LYS A 70 10.96 1.38 -16.65
C LYS A 70 11.02 2.89 -16.41
N GLY A 71 12.01 3.38 -15.66
CA GLY A 71 12.18 4.80 -15.35
C GLY A 71 11.16 5.35 -14.34
N TYR A 72 10.54 4.49 -13.53
CA TYR A 72 9.57 4.88 -12.52
C TYR A 72 10.22 5.40 -11.22
N CYS A 73 11.47 5.01 -10.95
CA CYS A 73 12.31 5.56 -9.90
C CYS A 73 13.78 5.56 -10.34
N LYS A 74 14.62 6.36 -9.68
CA LYS A 74 16.05 6.50 -10.02
C LYS A 74 16.91 5.36 -9.46
N ASP A 75 16.59 4.93 -8.25
CA ASP A 75 17.35 3.94 -7.47
C ASP A 75 16.45 3.28 -6.41
N ASP A 76 17.06 2.52 -5.49
CA ASP A 76 16.38 1.82 -4.40
C ASP A 76 15.81 2.77 -3.33
N ASP A 77 16.42 3.94 -3.14
CA ASP A 77 16.00 4.92 -2.13
C ASP A 77 14.83 5.78 -2.63
N ASP A 78 14.74 5.98 -3.95
CA ASP A 78 13.64 6.66 -4.64
C ASP A 78 12.41 5.75 -4.89
N PHE A 79 12.52 4.44 -4.64
CA PHE A 79 11.43 3.50 -4.88
C PHE A 79 10.27 3.70 -3.88
N ASP A 80 9.07 3.97 -4.39
CA ASP A 80 7.84 4.09 -3.60
C ASP A 80 6.70 3.31 -4.28
N PHE A 81 6.33 2.15 -3.72
CA PHE A 81 5.38 1.23 -4.32
C PHE A 81 4.03 1.89 -4.61
N ALA A 82 3.44 2.56 -3.62
CA ALA A 82 2.13 3.16 -3.79
C ALA A 82 2.16 4.34 -4.78
N MET A 83 3.25 5.10 -4.87
CA MET A 83 3.38 6.15 -5.90
C MET A 83 3.55 5.58 -7.31
N ILE A 84 4.34 4.52 -7.46
CA ILE A 84 4.67 3.92 -8.76
C ILE A 84 3.45 3.21 -9.37
N PHE A 85 2.68 2.49 -8.55
CA PHE A 85 1.61 1.61 -9.01
C PHE A 85 0.19 2.18 -8.84
N SER A 86 0.03 3.44 -8.46
CA SER A 86 -1.28 4.11 -8.41
C SER A 86 -1.54 4.98 -9.65
N ASP A 87 -2.74 4.89 -10.20
CA ASP A 87 -3.26 5.81 -11.22
C ASP A 87 -4.70 6.25 -10.83
N PRO A 88 -4.94 7.54 -10.50
CA PRO A 88 -3.96 8.62 -10.45
C PRO A 88 -2.96 8.47 -9.30
N GLN A 89 -1.87 9.25 -9.35
CA GLN A 89 -0.92 9.33 -8.24
C GLN A 89 -1.62 9.78 -6.96
N ILE A 90 -1.29 9.10 -5.86
CA ILE A 90 -1.84 9.39 -4.54
C ILE A 90 -1.10 10.55 -3.85
N PRO A 91 -1.76 11.31 -2.96
CA PRO A 91 -1.08 12.33 -2.17
C PRO A 91 -0.14 11.70 -1.12
N ASN A 92 0.80 12.49 -0.60
CA ASN A 92 1.64 12.07 0.54
C ASN A 92 0.83 11.86 1.83
N SER A 93 -0.31 12.52 1.95
CA SER A 93 -1.27 12.34 3.04
C SER A 93 -2.68 12.57 2.51
N PHE A 94 -3.60 11.67 2.86
CA PHE A 94 -5.01 11.85 2.55
C PHE A 94 -5.65 12.84 3.52
N SER A 95 -6.60 13.65 3.04
CA SER A 95 -7.28 14.60 3.90
C SER A 95 -8.22 13.89 4.88
N PRO A 96 -8.46 14.45 6.08
CA PRO A 96 -9.37 13.86 7.07
C PRO A 96 -10.82 13.72 6.59
N GLU A 97 -11.22 14.44 5.53
CA GLU A 97 -12.55 14.31 4.93
C GLU A 97 -12.70 13.10 3.99
N LEU A 98 -11.57 12.53 3.52
CA LEU A 98 -11.57 11.32 2.71
C LEU A 98 -11.47 10.08 3.60
N ARG A 99 -12.05 8.96 3.17
CA ARG A 99 -12.09 7.72 3.97
C ARG A 99 -10.70 7.29 4.47
N ASP A 100 -9.69 7.34 3.60
CA ASP A 100 -8.30 7.03 3.93
C ASP A 100 -7.77 7.85 5.11
N GLY A 101 -7.94 9.17 5.05
CA GLY A 101 -7.47 10.09 6.08
C GLY A 101 -8.34 10.03 7.35
N CYS A 102 -9.66 9.97 7.19
CA CYS A 102 -10.63 9.90 8.29
C CYS A 102 -10.37 8.68 9.19
N THR A 103 -10.35 7.48 8.61
CA THR A 103 -10.20 6.23 9.37
C THR A 103 -8.81 6.15 10.02
N LEU A 104 -7.75 6.54 9.31
CA LEU A 104 -6.41 6.56 9.87
C LEU A 104 -6.28 7.59 11.00
N ASN A 105 -6.92 8.76 10.87
CA ASN A 105 -6.90 9.79 11.91
C ASN A 105 -7.66 9.32 13.17
N MET A 106 -8.83 8.71 13.00
CA MET A 106 -9.58 8.11 14.11
C MET A 106 -8.75 7.07 14.88
N LEU A 107 -8.02 6.19 14.18
CA LEU A 107 -7.09 5.24 14.81
C LEU A 107 -5.93 5.92 15.52
N LYS A 108 -5.38 7.01 14.94
CA LYS A 108 -4.28 7.78 15.54
C LYS A 108 -4.71 8.46 16.84
N GLU A 109 -5.88 9.09 16.85
CA GLU A 109 -6.42 9.80 18.02
C GLU A 109 -6.76 8.86 19.18
N ASN A 110 -7.16 7.63 18.89
CA ASN A 110 -7.58 6.64 19.88
C ASN A 110 -6.53 5.53 20.11
N ARG A 111 -5.28 5.77 19.69
CA ARG A 111 -4.19 4.80 19.79
C ARG A 111 -4.08 4.25 21.22
N LYS A 112 -3.89 2.93 21.34
CA LYS A 112 -3.83 2.16 22.60
C LYS A 112 -5.16 1.94 23.35
N ILE A 113 -6.24 2.62 22.96
CA ILE A 113 -7.58 2.43 23.56
C ILE A 113 -8.63 2.02 22.51
N ILE A 114 -8.16 1.49 21.38
CA ILE A 114 -9.02 1.04 20.27
C ILE A 114 -9.82 -0.17 20.75
N THR A 115 -11.14 -0.10 20.56
CA THR A 115 -12.08 -1.18 20.86
C THR A 115 -12.89 -1.55 19.62
N PRO A 116 -13.49 -2.75 19.55
CA PRO A 116 -14.39 -3.09 18.45
C PRO A 116 -15.51 -2.07 18.24
N SER A 117 -16.07 -1.51 19.32
CA SER A 117 -17.12 -0.49 19.23
C SER A 117 -16.64 0.84 18.63
N LEU A 118 -15.35 1.16 18.75
CA LEU A 118 -14.76 2.34 18.09
C LEU A 118 -14.55 2.10 16.58
N MET A 119 -14.48 0.84 16.16
CA MET A 119 -14.24 0.45 14.76
C MET A 119 -15.54 0.26 13.96
N MET A 120 -16.71 0.31 14.61
CA MET A 120 -18.04 0.18 14.00
C MET A 120 -18.68 1.55 13.79
#